data_AF-A0A1F1PXY1-F1
#
_entry.id   AF-A0A1F1PXY1-F1
#
_cell.length_a   1.000
_cell.length_b   1.000
_cell.length_c   1.000
_cell.angle_alpha   90.00
_cell.angle_beta   90.00
_cell.angle_gamma   90.00
#
_symmetry.space_group_name_H-M   'P 1'
#
loop_
_entity.id
_entity.type
_entity.pdbx_description
1 polymer ?
#
loop_
_entity_poly.entity_id
_entity_poly.type
_entity_poly.pdbx_seq_one_letter_code
_entity_poly.pdbx_strand_id
1 'polypeptide(L)'
;MYNYRQQGTLFSWIRKSSPEDRHWARAYLLRKGLPIQADAFEPSSLDPFFPDDALHREIDSQLRNAWRQRKARRKLSGRKAYNFVLSHSAKRKLDQIAEAMFSSITDALNNVIDHEHRRIEEHAQKLKELKKEEIRLKKLSKSLQTITHVTQTLNATERALQLQTMKLVLAQLRLDNPYAQHAPSDALKEEALEKFRSAWQEITTSMGLLALGLPTRIPDLETVWQKVMSESPDNSEETSRALL
;
A
#
# COMPACT_ATOMS: atom_id res chain seq x y z
N MET A 1 -73.23 12.15 -10.08
CA MET A 1 -73.09 10.79 -9.49
C MET A 1 -71.88 10.79 -8.57
N TYR A 2 -72.09 10.94 -7.25
CA TYR A 2 -71.00 10.88 -6.27
C TYR A 2 -70.90 9.46 -5.71
N ASN A 3 -69.71 8.86 -5.83
CA ASN A 3 -69.39 7.53 -5.33
C ASN A 3 -69.39 7.52 -3.80
N TYR A 4 -70.42 6.91 -3.20
CA TYR A 4 -70.45 6.51 -1.80
C TYR A 4 -69.42 5.41 -1.56
N ARG A 5 -68.15 5.80 -1.35
CA ARG A 5 -67.13 4.89 -0.83
C ARG A 5 -67.51 4.51 0.60
N GLN A 6 -68.05 3.31 0.75
CA GLN A 6 -68.02 2.48 1.96
C GLN A 6 -68.09 3.28 3.27
N GLN A 7 -69.31 3.53 3.76
CA GLN A 7 -69.56 3.92 5.15
C GLN A 7 -69.20 2.77 6.09
N GLY A 8 -67.90 2.50 6.22
CA GLY A 8 -67.38 1.75 7.36
C GLY A 8 -67.42 2.65 8.58
N THR A 9 -67.76 2.09 9.74
CA THR A 9 -67.77 2.78 11.04
C THR A 9 -66.51 3.65 11.16
N LEU A 10 -66.66 4.93 11.49
CA LEU A 10 -65.54 5.87 11.65
C LEU A 10 -64.48 5.26 12.58
N PHE A 11 -63.20 5.41 12.24
CA PHE A 11 -62.07 4.85 13.00
C PHE A 11 -62.00 3.31 13.12
N SER A 12 -62.86 2.54 12.46
CA SER A 12 -62.81 1.06 12.50
C SER A 12 -61.49 0.47 11.99
N TRP A 13 -60.81 1.18 11.08
CA TRP A 13 -59.55 0.73 10.48
C TRP A 13 -58.36 0.77 11.45
N ILE A 14 -58.33 1.71 12.39
CA ILE A 14 -57.23 1.82 13.36
C ILE A 14 -57.42 0.83 14.52
N ARG A 15 -58.66 0.47 14.87
CA ARG A 15 -58.94 -0.57 15.89
C ARG A 15 -58.36 -1.93 15.53
N LYS A 16 -58.36 -2.27 14.23
CA LYS A 16 -57.76 -3.50 13.69
C LYS A 16 -56.22 -3.45 13.59
N SER A 17 -55.61 -2.32 13.93
CA SER A 17 -54.16 -2.11 13.83
C SER A 17 -53.43 -2.48 15.13
N SER A 18 -52.09 -2.59 15.05
CA SER A 18 -51.23 -2.93 16.19
C SER A 18 -51.40 -1.95 17.36
N PRO A 19 -51.14 -2.38 18.61
CA PRO A 19 -51.21 -1.50 19.78
C PRO A 19 -50.34 -0.24 19.63
N GLU A 20 -49.18 -0.35 18.98
CA GLU A 20 -48.31 0.80 18.69
C GLU A 20 -48.95 1.83 17.74
N ASP A 21 -49.68 1.36 16.73
CA ASP A 21 -50.36 2.23 15.77
C ASP A 21 -51.57 2.91 16.40
N ARG A 22 -52.28 2.21 17.29
CA ARG A 22 -53.37 2.75 18.11
C ARG A 22 -52.87 3.81 19.08
N HIS A 23 -51.77 3.56 19.79
CA HIS A 23 -51.13 4.53 20.67
C HIS A 23 -50.67 5.77 19.89
N TRP A 24 -50.05 5.58 18.72
CA TRP A 24 -49.66 6.70 17.87
C TRP A 24 -50.83 7.54 17.39
N ALA A 25 -51.95 6.91 17.01
CA ALA A 25 -53.14 7.65 16.58
C ALA A 25 -53.66 8.57 17.70
N ARG A 26 -53.67 8.08 18.94
CA ARG A 26 -54.00 8.89 20.14
C ARG A 26 -53.05 10.07 20.29
N ALA A 27 -51.74 9.81 20.29
CA ALA A 27 -50.73 10.85 20.43
C ALA A 27 -50.81 11.90 19.30
N TYR A 28 -51.10 11.47 18.07
CA TYR A 28 -51.25 12.36 16.92
C TYR A 28 -52.45 13.29 17.07
N LEU A 29 -53.60 12.76 17.49
CA LEU A 29 -54.83 13.52 17.68
C LEU A 29 -54.71 14.50 18.85
N LEU A 30 -54.13 14.05 19.98
CA LEU A 30 -53.83 14.90 21.12
C LEU A 30 -52.92 16.08 20.74
N ARG A 31 -51.84 15.81 19.98
CA ARG A 31 -50.92 16.85 19.49
C ARG A 31 -51.59 17.85 18.57
N LYS A 32 -52.63 17.43 17.84
CA LYS A 32 -53.42 18.29 16.95
C LYS A 32 -54.54 19.04 17.67
N GLY A 33 -54.70 18.83 18.98
CA GLY A 33 -55.76 19.47 19.77
C GLY A 33 -57.16 18.96 19.43
N LEU A 34 -57.26 17.77 18.84
CA LEU A 34 -58.55 17.21 18.42
C LEU A 34 -59.17 16.41 19.59
N PRO A 35 -60.40 16.74 20.02
CA PRO A 35 -61.01 16.15 21.20
C PRO A 35 -61.52 14.74 20.86
N ILE A 36 -60.71 13.72 21.16
CA ILE A 36 -61.11 12.31 21.08
C ILE A 36 -60.81 11.66 22.43
N GLN A 37 -61.76 10.85 22.92
CA GLN A 37 -61.62 10.14 24.19
C GLN A 37 -60.37 9.24 24.18
N ALA A 38 -59.69 9.13 25.32
CA ALA A 38 -58.44 8.37 25.46
C ALA A 38 -58.58 6.88 25.09
N ASP A 39 -59.80 6.34 25.19
CA ASP A 39 -60.12 4.93 24.95
C ASP A 39 -60.77 4.68 23.58
N ALA A 40 -60.88 5.72 22.73
CA ALA A 40 -61.56 5.68 21.43
C ALA A 40 -61.13 4.54 20.49
N PHE A 41 -59.89 4.07 20.65
CA PHE A 41 -59.26 3.06 19.79
C PHE A 41 -58.89 1.78 20.53
N GLU A 42 -59.24 1.63 21.82
CA GLU A 42 -59.04 0.37 22.51
C GLU A 42 -60.06 -0.68 22.02
N PRO A 43 -59.70 -1.98 22.00
CA PRO A 43 -60.61 -3.06 21.65
C PRO A 43 -61.47 -3.36 22.87
N SER A 44 -62.29 -2.40 23.27
CA SER A 44 -63.32 -2.58 24.28
C SER A 44 -64.52 -3.30 23.65
N SER A 45 -65.24 -4.11 24.42
CA SER A 45 -66.41 -4.89 23.95
C SER A 45 -67.61 -4.03 23.52
N LEU A 46 -67.60 -2.74 23.88
CA LEU A 46 -68.57 -1.75 23.43
C LEU A 46 -67.89 -0.91 22.35
N ASP A 47 -68.40 -0.91 21.13
CA ASP A 47 -67.94 0.01 20.08
C ASP A 47 -68.33 1.44 20.46
N PRO A 48 -67.38 2.37 20.75
CA PRO A 48 -67.72 3.78 20.88
C PRO A 48 -68.46 4.24 19.63
N PHE A 49 -69.71 4.68 19.82
CA PHE A 49 -70.52 5.29 18.78
C PHE A 49 -69.98 6.70 18.54
N PHE A 50 -69.36 6.93 17.39
CA PHE A 50 -69.01 8.27 16.94
C PHE A 50 -70.14 8.80 16.07
N PRO A 51 -70.70 9.99 16.39
CA PRO A 51 -71.69 10.59 15.52
C PRO A 51 -71.05 10.89 14.16
N ASP A 52 -71.81 10.60 13.09
CA ASP A 52 -71.34 10.74 11.71
C ASP A 52 -71.40 12.21 11.24
N ASP A 53 -70.77 13.07 12.03
CA ASP A 53 -70.69 14.51 11.81
C ASP A 53 -69.53 14.86 10.88
N ALA A 54 -69.64 15.99 10.18
CA ALA A 54 -68.60 16.49 9.29
C ALA A 54 -67.23 16.59 9.97
N LEU A 55 -67.20 16.98 11.25
CA LEU A 55 -66.00 17.09 12.07
C LEU A 55 -65.31 15.72 12.24
N HIS A 56 -66.05 14.66 12.59
CA HIS A 56 -65.47 13.34 12.81
C HIS A 56 -64.98 12.69 11.50
N ARG A 57 -65.69 12.94 10.39
CA ARG A 57 -65.24 12.52 9.04
C ARG A 57 -63.94 13.21 8.63
N GLU A 58 -63.81 14.50 8.90
CA GLU A 58 -62.58 15.24 8.62
C GLU A 58 -61.41 14.69 9.44
N ILE A 59 -61.62 14.44 10.73
CA ILE A 59 -60.61 13.87 11.61
C ILE A 59 -60.18 12.47 11.14
N ASP A 60 -61.11 11.59 10.75
CA ASP A 60 -60.78 10.26 10.20
C ASP A 60 -59.96 10.39 8.90
N SER A 61 -60.32 11.31 8.02
CA SER A 61 -59.57 11.58 6.77
C SER A 61 -58.15 12.06 7.04
N GLN A 62 -57.98 13.05 7.93
CA GLN A 62 -56.67 13.57 8.31
C GLN A 62 -55.81 12.49 8.98
N LEU A 63 -56.39 11.68 9.86
CA LEU A 63 -55.70 10.58 10.54
C LEU A 63 -55.25 9.50 9.55
N ARG A 64 -56.10 9.11 8.59
CA ARG A 64 -55.73 8.15 7.53
C ARG A 64 -54.59 8.66 6.66
N ASN A 65 -54.62 9.94 6.28
CA ASN A 65 -53.55 10.55 5.48
C ASN A 65 -52.23 10.59 6.26
N ALA A 66 -52.26 11.00 7.51
CA ALA A 66 -51.09 10.99 8.39
C ALA A 66 -50.54 9.56 8.58
N TRP A 67 -51.42 8.57 8.74
CA TRP A 67 -51.02 7.17 8.87
C TRP A 67 -50.36 6.63 7.60
N ARG A 68 -50.90 6.95 6.42
CA ARG A 68 -50.26 6.60 5.13
C ARG A 68 -48.86 7.19 5.03
N GLN A 69 -48.69 8.46 5.41
CA GLN A 69 -47.38 9.11 5.42
C GLN A 69 -46.43 8.46 6.41
N ARG A 70 -46.88 8.13 7.63
CA ARG A 70 -46.07 7.42 8.62
C ARG A 70 -45.64 6.04 8.13
N LYS A 71 -46.58 5.28 7.54
CA LYS A 71 -46.30 3.96 6.97
C LYS A 71 -45.27 4.04 5.85
N ALA A 72 -45.36 5.06 4.99
CA ALA A 72 -44.36 5.33 3.97
C ALA A 72 -42.99 5.68 4.57
N ARG A 73 -42.95 6.54 5.60
CA ARG A 73 -41.71 6.91 6.30
C ARG A 73 -41.05 5.73 7.03
N ARG A 74 -41.82 4.84 7.65
CA ARG A 74 -41.29 3.62 8.28
C ARG A 74 -40.60 2.71 7.26
N LYS A 75 -41.14 2.58 6.05
CA LYS A 75 -40.50 1.84 4.95
C LYS A 75 -39.20 2.48 4.44
N LEU A 76 -39.01 3.77 4.70
CA LEU A 76 -37.81 4.55 4.33
C LEU A 76 -36.76 4.59 5.44
N SER A 77 -36.95 3.89 6.57
CA SER A 77 -35.94 3.81 7.62
C SER A 77 -34.64 3.22 7.02
N GLY A 78 -33.54 3.98 7.05
CA GLY A 78 -32.26 3.61 6.43
C GLY A 78 -32.08 4.03 4.96
N ARG A 79 -33.13 4.57 4.30
CA ARG A 79 -33.07 5.08 2.92
C ARG A 79 -33.40 6.56 2.89
N LYS A 80 -32.46 7.38 2.42
CA LYS A 80 -32.66 8.83 2.25
C LYS A 80 -32.93 9.16 0.80
N ALA A 81 -34.04 9.84 0.53
CA ALA A 81 -34.35 10.32 -0.81
C ALA A 81 -33.46 11.52 -1.15
N TYR A 82 -32.86 11.48 -2.33
CA TYR A 82 -32.07 12.56 -2.90
C TYR A 82 -32.59 12.88 -4.30
N ASN A 83 -32.58 14.15 -4.67
CA ASN A 83 -32.89 14.60 -6.01
C ASN A 83 -31.57 14.91 -6.71
N PHE A 84 -31.32 14.26 -7.85
CA PHE A 84 -30.13 14.48 -8.66
C PHE A 84 -30.55 15.02 -10.02
N VAL A 85 -29.75 15.94 -10.56
CA VAL A 85 -29.88 16.35 -11.96
C VAL A 85 -28.85 15.56 -12.75
N LEU A 86 -29.31 14.69 -13.63
CA LEU A 86 -28.47 13.90 -14.53
C LEU A 86 -28.63 14.43 -15.96
N SER A 87 -27.58 14.28 -16.76
CA SER A 87 -27.72 14.49 -18.20
C SER A 87 -28.66 13.45 -18.80
N HIS A 88 -29.32 13.81 -19.91
CA HIS A 88 -30.23 12.89 -20.61
C HIS A 88 -29.51 11.59 -21.02
N SER A 89 -28.25 11.68 -21.43
CA SER A 89 -27.43 10.51 -21.79
C SER A 89 -27.10 9.63 -20.59
N ALA A 90 -26.77 10.22 -19.44
CA ALA A 90 -26.48 9.47 -18.22
C ALA A 90 -27.72 8.73 -17.69
N LYS A 91 -28.89 9.39 -17.70
CA LYS A 91 -30.15 8.77 -17.34
C LYS A 91 -30.46 7.56 -18.24
N ARG A 92 -30.36 7.74 -19.57
CA ARG A 92 -30.62 6.65 -20.52
C ARG A 92 -29.72 5.43 -20.29
N LYS A 93 -28.44 5.65 -19.98
CA LYS A 93 -27.51 4.56 -19.63
C LYS A 93 -27.91 3.88 -18.32
N LEU A 94 -28.30 4.64 -17.30
CA LEU A 94 -28.75 4.09 -16.03
C LEU A 94 -30.03 3.25 -16.20
N ASP A 95 -30.98 3.71 -17.02
CA ASP A 95 -32.20 2.98 -17.35
C ASP A 95 -31.87 1.64 -18.03
N GLN A 96 -30.96 1.64 -19.02
CA GLN A 96 -30.49 0.42 -19.68
C GLN A 96 -29.80 -0.56 -18.71
N ILE A 97 -28.99 -0.05 -17.77
CA ILE A 97 -28.35 -0.88 -16.75
C ILE A 97 -29.41 -1.48 -15.82
N ALA A 98 -30.40 -0.69 -15.39
CA ALA A 98 -31.48 -1.17 -14.54
C ALA A 98 -32.31 -2.27 -15.23
N GLU A 99 -32.64 -2.08 -16.52
CA GLU A 99 -33.31 -3.09 -17.35
C GLU A 99 -32.49 -4.37 -17.47
N ALA A 100 -31.20 -4.27 -17.78
CA ALA A 100 -30.31 -5.43 -17.90
C ALA A 100 -30.15 -6.21 -16.59
N MET A 101 -30.22 -5.50 -15.45
CA MET A 101 -30.13 -6.10 -14.11
C MET A 101 -31.49 -6.58 -13.57
N PHE A 102 -32.59 -6.41 -14.31
CA PHE A 102 -33.96 -6.67 -13.86
C PHE A 102 -34.27 -6.04 -12.48
N SER A 103 -33.80 -4.81 -12.27
CA SER A 103 -33.82 -4.15 -10.96
C SER A 103 -34.34 -2.72 -11.06
N SER A 104 -34.61 -2.09 -9.90
CA SER A 104 -35.02 -0.69 -9.91
C SER A 104 -33.82 0.21 -10.24
N ILE A 105 -34.08 1.38 -10.85
CA ILE A 105 -33.05 2.40 -11.14
C ILE A 105 -32.23 2.72 -9.89
N THR A 106 -32.88 2.78 -8.72
CA THR A 106 -32.20 3.04 -7.44
C THR A 106 -31.27 1.90 -7.03
N ASP A 107 -31.68 0.66 -7.21
CA ASP A 107 -30.86 -0.51 -6.88
C ASP A 107 -29.69 -0.66 -7.86
N ALA A 108 -29.94 -0.42 -9.16
CA ALA A 108 -28.90 -0.36 -10.18
C ALA A 108 -27.85 0.71 -9.86
N LEU A 109 -28.28 1.91 -9.45
CA LEU A 109 -27.37 2.98 -9.06
C LEU A 109 -26.53 2.59 -7.83
N ASN A 110 -27.14 2.01 -6.79
CA ASN A 110 -26.40 1.54 -5.62
C ASN A 110 -25.36 0.48 -5.98
N ASN A 111 -25.72 -0.47 -6.85
CA ASN A 111 -24.80 -1.50 -7.32
C ASN A 111 -23.61 -0.91 -8.09
N VAL A 112 -23.84 0.09 -8.95
CA VAL A 112 -22.76 0.78 -9.65
C VAL A 112 -21.84 1.51 -8.68
N ILE A 113 -22.40 2.19 -7.67
CA ILE A 113 -21.63 2.88 -6.63
C ILE A 113 -20.79 1.87 -5.83
N ASP A 114 -21.38 0.76 -5.39
CA ASP A 114 -20.68 -0.27 -4.61
C ASP A 114 -19.60 -0.98 -5.43
N HIS A 115 -19.83 -1.17 -6.73
CA HIS A 115 -18.85 -1.75 -7.64
C HIS A 115 -17.66 -0.82 -7.86
N GLU A 116 -17.92 0.45 -8.16
CA GLU A 116 -16.87 1.45 -8.33
C GLU A 116 -16.10 1.70 -7.04
N HIS A 117 -16.77 1.69 -5.88
CA HIS A 117 -16.11 1.81 -4.59
C HIS A 117 -15.14 0.66 -4.34
N ARG A 118 -15.58 -0.60 -4.56
CA ARG A 118 -14.71 -1.77 -4.47
C ARG A 118 -13.51 -1.68 -5.42
N ARG A 119 -13.75 -1.24 -6.66
CA ARG A 119 -12.66 -1.06 -7.65
C ARG A 119 -11.64 -0.02 -7.18
N ILE A 120 -12.08 1.10 -6.60
CA ILE A 120 -11.20 2.13 -6.03
C ILE A 120 -10.38 1.56 -4.86
N GLU A 121 -11.00 0.80 -3.96
CA GLU A 121 -10.31 0.17 -2.83
C GLU A 121 -9.24 -0.82 -3.29
N GLU A 122 -9.55 -1.68 -4.27
CA GLU A 122 -8.58 -2.61 -4.85
C GLU A 122 -7.41 -1.88 -5.50
N HIS A 123 -7.65 -0.81 -6.25
CA HIS A 123 -6.58 0.02 -6.81
C HIS A 123 -5.74 0.68 -5.73
N ALA A 124 -6.36 1.19 -4.66
CA ALA A 124 -5.64 1.79 -3.54
C ALA A 124 -4.77 0.75 -2.80
N GLN A 125 -5.23 -0.49 -2.66
CA GLN A 125 -4.45 -1.58 -2.08
C GLN A 125 -3.26 -1.94 -2.97
N LYS A 126 -3.48 -2.14 -4.28
CA LYS A 126 -2.40 -2.42 -5.25
C LYS A 126 -1.34 -1.31 -5.25
N LEU A 127 -1.73 -0.04 -5.16
CA LEU A 127 -0.79 1.07 -5.06
C LEU A 127 0.04 1.03 -3.77
N LYS A 128 -0.54 0.62 -2.65
CA LYS A 128 0.20 0.44 -1.38
C LYS A 128 1.21 -0.70 -1.49
N GLU A 129 0.86 -1.80 -2.15
CA GLU A 129 1.75 -2.94 -2.37
C GLU A 129 2.92 -2.56 -3.29
N LEU A 130 2.64 -1.90 -4.41
CA LEU A 130 3.68 -1.42 -5.32
C LEU A 130 4.65 -0.45 -4.64
N LYS A 131 4.15 0.46 -3.79
CA LYS A 131 5.00 1.35 -2.99
C LYS A 131 5.89 0.59 -2.01
N LYS A 132 5.38 -0.46 -1.37
CA LYS A 132 6.19 -1.31 -0.46
C LYS A 132 7.30 -2.02 -1.24
N GLU A 133 6.98 -2.55 -2.42
CA GLU A 133 7.95 -3.25 -3.25
C GLU A 133 9.02 -2.29 -3.81
N GLU A 134 8.63 -1.07 -4.22
CA GLU A 134 9.57 -0.03 -4.62
C GLU A 134 10.55 0.33 -3.49
N ILE A 135 10.06 0.49 -2.26
CA ILE A 135 10.91 0.72 -1.08
C ILE A 135 11.87 -0.46 -0.87
N ARG A 136 11.40 -1.70 -1.03
CA ARG A 136 12.23 -2.90 -0.91
C ARG A 136 13.32 -2.94 -1.97
N LEU A 137 12.97 -2.70 -3.23
CA LEU A 137 13.92 -2.64 -4.35
C LEU A 137 14.95 -1.51 -4.15
N LYS A 138 14.53 -0.35 -3.65
CA LYS A 138 15.45 0.76 -3.33
C LYS A 138 16.43 0.39 -2.22
N LYS A 139 15.99 -0.35 -1.20
CA LYS A 139 16.89 -0.87 -0.15
C LYS A 139 17.87 -1.89 -0.71
N LEU A 140 17.40 -2.82 -1.55
CA LEU A 140 18.24 -3.82 -2.22
C LEU A 140 19.28 -3.15 -3.15
N SER A 141 18.86 -2.15 -3.91
CA SER A 141 19.75 -1.36 -4.77
C SER A 141 20.84 -0.65 -3.96
N LYS A 142 20.49 -0.03 -2.82
CA LYS A 142 21.49 0.55 -1.91
C LYS A 142 22.45 -0.50 -1.36
N SER A 143 21.96 -1.68 -0.95
CA SER A 143 22.85 -2.75 -0.48
C SER A 143 23.77 -3.27 -1.59
N LEU A 144 23.29 -3.35 -2.83
CA LEU A 144 24.11 -3.73 -3.97
C LEU A 144 25.21 -2.69 -4.22
N GLN A 145 24.89 -1.40 -4.17
CA GLN A 145 25.89 -0.33 -4.28
C GLN A 145 26.96 -0.44 -3.17
N THR A 146 26.57 -0.73 -1.92
CA THR A 146 27.54 -0.93 -0.85
C THR A 146 28.42 -2.16 -1.08
N ILE A 147 27.85 -3.27 -1.58
CA ILE A 147 28.62 -4.48 -1.93
C ILE A 147 29.62 -4.14 -3.04
N THR A 148 29.19 -3.47 -4.11
CA THR A 148 30.09 -3.07 -5.20
C THR A 148 31.23 -2.19 -4.71
N HIS A 149 30.96 -1.23 -3.82
CA HIS A 149 31.99 -0.39 -3.22
C HIS A 149 32.96 -1.24 -2.39
N VAL A 150 32.46 -2.15 -1.54
CA VAL A 150 33.30 -3.07 -0.76
C VAL A 150 34.17 -3.93 -1.67
N THR A 151 33.64 -4.47 -2.77
CA THR A 151 34.41 -5.25 -3.74
C THR A 151 35.49 -4.41 -4.43
N GLN A 152 35.19 -3.15 -4.77
CA GLN A 152 36.18 -2.23 -5.34
C GLN A 152 37.30 -1.92 -4.35
N THR A 153 36.97 -1.59 -3.10
CA THR A 153 37.97 -1.34 -2.05
C THR A 153 38.82 -2.58 -1.81
N LEU A 154 38.20 -3.75 -1.82
CA LEU A 154 38.90 -5.01 -1.60
C LEU A 154 39.89 -5.32 -2.74
N ASN A 155 39.46 -5.19 -4.00
CA ASN A 155 40.33 -5.33 -5.16
C ASN A 155 41.50 -4.33 -5.15
N ALA A 156 41.27 -3.12 -4.64
CA ALA A 156 42.34 -2.12 -4.48
C ALA A 156 43.35 -2.53 -3.40
N THR A 157 42.87 -3.00 -2.24
CA THR A 157 43.73 -3.50 -1.16
C THR A 157 44.52 -4.75 -1.58
N GLU A 158 43.91 -5.63 -2.37
CA GLU A 158 44.59 -6.81 -2.91
C GLU A 158 45.78 -6.42 -3.80
N ARG A 159 45.56 -5.49 -4.73
CA ARG A 159 46.62 -4.98 -5.61
C ARG A 159 47.74 -4.33 -4.82
N ALA A 160 47.40 -3.54 -3.79
CA ALA A 160 48.39 -2.92 -2.92
C ALA A 160 49.22 -3.96 -2.17
N LEU A 161 48.57 -5.01 -1.65
CA LEU A 161 49.24 -6.13 -0.98
C LEU A 161 50.18 -6.86 -1.95
N GLN A 162 49.72 -7.19 -3.16
CA GLN A 162 50.55 -7.83 -4.20
C GLN A 162 51.81 -7.00 -4.50
N LEU A 163 51.67 -5.68 -4.66
CA LEU A 163 52.81 -4.79 -4.91
C LEU A 163 53.78 -4.75 -3.72
N GLN A 164 53.27 -4.65 -2.49
CA GLN A 164 54.12 -4.64 -1.29
C GLN A 164 54.87 -5.96 -1.09
N THR A 165 54.19 -7.11 -1.28
CA THR A 165 54.83 -8.43 -1.20
C THR A 165 55.94 -8.55 -2.24
N MET A 166 55.72 -8.11 -3.49
CA MET A 166 56.75 -8.13 -4.53
C MET A 166 57.94 -7.21 -4.20
N LYS A 167 57.68 -6.00 -3.69
CA LYS A 167 58.74 -5.07 -3.23
C LYS A 167 59.56 -5.67 -2.08
N LEU A 168 58.91 -6.38 -1.15
CA LEU A 168 59.58 -7.03 -0.02
C LEU A 168 60.46 -8.20 -0.47
N VAL A 169 59.96 -9.02 -1.39
CA VAL A 169 60.74 -10.13 -2.00
C VAL A 169 61.98 -9.60 -2.73
N LEU A 170 61.84 -8.51 -3.48
CA LEU A 170 62.98 -7.84 -4.13
C LEU A 170 63.99 -7.30 -3.11
N ALA A 171 63.53 -6.71 -2.01
CA ALA A 171 64.40 -6.21 -0.94
C ALA A 171 65.15 -7.37 -0.25
N GLN A 172 64.49 -8.49 0.03
CA GLN A 172 65.12 -9.69 0.59
C GLN A 172 66.17 -10.26 -0.35
N LEU A 173 65.87 -10.38 -1.65
CA LEU A 173 66.83 -10.86 -2.65
C LEU A 173 68.10 -9.98 -2.73
N ARG A 174 67.94 -8.66 -2.60
CA ARG A 174 69.06 -7.71 -2.59
C ARG A 174 69.88 -7.74 -1.29
N LEU A 175 69.26 -8.13 -0.17
CA LEU A 175 69.95 -8.31 1.11
C LEU A 175 70.71 -9.64 1.18
N ASP A 176 70.12 -10.71 0.65
CA ASP A 176 70.71 -12.06 0.64
C ASP A 176 71.89 -12.17 -0.34
N ASN A 177 71.96 -11.29 -1.34
CA ASN A 177 72.98 -11.31 -2.37
C ASN A 177 73.63 -9.93 -2.56
N PRO A 178 74.73 -9.60 -1.88
CA PRO A 178 75.35 -8.27 -1.90
C PRO A 178 75.87 -7.85 -3.28
N TYR A 179 76.07 -8.79 -4.21
CA TYR A 179 76.43 -8.51 -5.61
C TYR A 179 75.21 -8.23 -6.50
N ALA A 180 74.00 -8.53 -6.04
CA ALA A 180 72.75 -8.28 -6.77
C ALA A 180 72.26 -6.83 -6.64
N GLN A 181 72.91 -5.98 -5.84
CA GLN A 181 72.61 -4.55 -5.75
C GLN A 181 72.86 -3.79 -7.06
N HIS A 182 73.72 -4.33 -7.93
CA HIS A 182 74.09 -3.75 -9.23
C HIS A 182 73.68 -4.62 -10.42
N ALA A 183 72.94 -5.72 -10.19
CA ALA A 183 72.48 -6.60 -11.25
C ALA A 183 71.29 -5.96 -11.99
N PRO A 184 71.26 -6.00 -13.34
CA PRO A 184 70.12 -5.54 -14.10
C PRO A 184 68.87 -6.32 -13.68
N SER A 185 67.78 -5.60 -13.43
CA SER A 185 66.54 -6.15 -12.85
C SER A 185 65.98 -7.35 -13.60
N ASP A 186 66.28 -7.50 -14.89
CA ASP A 186 65.89 -8.66 -15.71
C ASP A 186 66.57 -9.98 -15.28
N ALA A 187 67.77 -9.94 -14.72
CA ALA A 187 68.49 -11.14 -14.24
C ALA A 187 67.91 -11.69 -12.93
N LEU A 188 67.20 -10.87 -12.16
CA LEU A 188 66.56 -11.24 -10.88
C LEU A 188 65.09 -11.62 -11.05
N LYS A 189 64.54 -11.46 -12.26
CA LYS A 189 63.11 -11.60 -12.54
C LYS A 189 62.58 -12.99 -12.20
N GLU A 190 63.21 -14.05 -12.70
CA GLU A 190 62.71 -15.43 -12.49
C GLU A 190 62.76 -15.83 -11.02
N GLU A 191 63.87 -15.52 -10.32
CA GLU A 191 64.02 -15.82 -8.89
C GLU A 191 63.04 -15.01 -8.02
N ALA A 192 62.81 -13.73 -8.35
CA ALA A 192 61.84 -12.89 -7.67
C ALA A 192 60.39 -13.37 -7.87
N LEU A 193 60.04 -13.81 -9.08
CA LEU A 193 58.71 -14.35 -9.37
C LEU A 193 58.46 -15.67 -8.61
N GLU A 194 59.48 -16.52 -8.46
CA GLU A 194 59.35 -17.80 -7.76
C GLU A 194 59.26 -17.63 -6.23
N LYS A 195 60.09 -16.74 -5.65
CA LYS A 195 59.96 -16.36 -4.23
C LYS A 195 58.64 -15.64 -3.95
N PHE A 196 58.17 -14.80 -4.87
CA PHE A 196 56.87 -14.15 -4.75
C PHE A 196 55.72 -15.16 -4.76
N ARG A 197 55.73 -16.17 -5.63
CA ARG A 197 54.70 -17.23 -5.63
C ARG A 197 54.64 -17.95 -4.29
N SER A 198 55.79 -18.30 -3.73
CA SER A 198 55.89 -19.00 -2.45
C SER A 198 55.37 -18.11 -1.30
N ALA A 199 55.83 -16.86 -1.22
CA ALA A 199 55.36 -15.89 -0.23
C ALA A 199 53.85 -15.60 -0.36
N TRP A 200 53.33 -15.50 -1.59
CA TRP A 200 51.90 -15.29 -1.84
C TRP A 200 51.06 -16.48 -1.43
N GLN A 201 51.54 -17.71 -1.66
CA GLN A 201 50.89 -18.93 -1.17
C GLN A 201 50.87 -19.00 0.36
N GLU A 202 51.93 -18.60 1.03
CA GLU A 202 51.96 -18.52 2.50
C GLU A 202 51.01 -17.44 3.04
N ILE A 203 50.98 -16.25 2.43
CA ILE A 203 50.07 -15.16 2.79
C ILE A 203 48.61 -15.59 2.60
N THR A 204 48.28 -16.23 1.48
CA THR A 204 46.92 -16.72 1.22
C THR A 204 46.51 -17.85 2.18
N THR A 205 47.44 -18.75 2.52
CA THR A 205 47.18 -19.84 3.49
C THR A 205 47.01 -19.30 4.91
N SER A 206 47.79 -18.30 5.30
CA SER A 206 47.74 -17.67 6.63
C SER A 206 46.54 -16.73 6.82
N MET A 207 46.02 -16.13 5.75
CA MET A 207 44.82 -15.28 5.82
C MET A 207 43.53 -16.06 6.13
N GLY A 208 43.48 -17.37 5.91
CA GLY A 208 42.35 -18.23 6.29
C GLY A 208 40.99 -17.72 5.76
N LEU A 209 40.04 -17.39 6.66
CA LEU A 209 38.71 -16.86 6.31
C LEU A 209 38.75 -15.48 5.62
N LEU A 210 39.80 -14.69 5.84
CA LEU A 210 39.94 -13.37 5.20
C LEU A 210 40.22 -13.50 3.69
N ALA A 211 40.74 -14.65 3.25
CA ALA A 211 40.92 -14.95 1.83
C ALA A 211 39.60 -15.19 1.09
N LEU A 212 38.49 -15.48 1.78
CA LEU A 212 37.18 -15.72 1.15
C LEU A 212 36.56 -14.46 0.52
N GLY A 213 36.98 -13.28 0.96
CA GLY A 213 36.57 -12.02 0.36
C GLY A 213 37.35 -11.70 -0.92
N LEU A 214 38.64 -12.06 -0.95
CA LEU A 214 39.55 -11.76 -2.04
C LEU A 214 39.32 -12.76 -3.19
N PRO A 215 39.26 -12.33 -4.45
CA PRO A 215 39.23 -13.27 -5.55
C PRO A 215 40.50 -14.14 -5.47
N THR A 216 40.34 -15.47 -5.40
CA THR A 216 41.42 -16.48 -5.44
C THR A 216 42.14 -16.54 -6.80
N ARG A 217 42.17 -15.42 -7.53
CA ARG A 217 42.77 -15.32 -8.83
C ARG A 217 44.28 -15.25 -8.61
N ILE A 218 45.00 -16.22 -9.17
CA ILE A 218 46.46 -16.19 -9.21
C ILE A 218 46.85 -14.85 -9.85
N PRO A 219 47.66 -14.01 -9.18
CA PRO A 219 48.06 -12.70 -9.72
C PRO A 219 48.71 -12.88 -11.08
N ASP A 220 48.42 -11.98 -12.02
CA ASP A 220 49.17 -11.92 -13.27
C ASP A 220 50.57 -11.36 -12.96
N LEU A 221 51.48 -12.30 -12.72
CA LEU A 221 52.84 -12.08 -12.22
C LEU A 221 53.63 -11.10 -13.09
N GLU A 222 53.41 -11.13 -14.40
CA GLU A 222 54.08 -10.23 -15.34
C GLU A 222 53.59 -8.79 -15.14
N THR A 223 52.29 -8.59 -14.94
CA THR A 223 51.73 -7.24 -14.72
C THR A 223 52.13 -6.65 -13.37
N VAL A 224 52.27 -7.48 -12.33
CA VAL A 224 52.74 -7.06 -11.01
C VAL A 224 54.21 -6.66 -11.08
N TRP A 225 55.04 -7.46 -11.76
CA TRP A 225 56.44 -7.16 -12.01
C TRP A 225 56.62 -5.82 -12.75
N GLN A 226 55.96 -5.66 -13.90
CA GLN A 226 56.03 -4.43 -14.71
C GLN A 226 55.62 -3.19 -13.90
N LYS A 227 54.58 -3.31 -13.04
CA LYS A 227 54.16 -2.20 -12.17
C LYS A 227 55.17 -1.86 -11.10
N VAL A 228 55.73 -2.86 -10.43
CA VAL A 228 56.76 -2.62 -9.41
C VAL A 228 57.96 -1.94 -10.03
N MET A 229 58.42 -2.41 -11.20
CA MET A 229 59.52 -1.80 -11.94
C MET A 229 59.23 -0.38 -12.41
N SER A 230 57.97 -0.07 -12.78
CA SER A 230 57.57 1.29 -13.16
C SER A 230 57.41 2.25 -11.97
N GLU A 231 57.12 1.73 -10.77
CA GLU A 231 56.96 2.51 -9.52
C GLU A 231 58.25 2.65 -8.71
N SER A 232 59.27 1.87 -9.02
CA SER A 232 60.62 2.06 -8.50
C SER A 232 61.42 2.92 -9.49
N PRO A 233 61.40 4.27 -9.37
CA PRO A 233 62.52 5.02 -9.88
C PRO A 233 63.72 4.58 -9.04
N ASP A 234 64.84 4.32 -9.71
CA ASP A 234 66.12 4.20 -9.05
C ASP A 234 66.28 5.37 -8.07
N ASN A 235 66.31 5.01 -6.79
CA ASN A 235 66.64 5.90 -5.70
C ASN A 235 68.16 6.11 -5.80
N SER A 236 68.60 6.94 -6.75
CA SER A 236 70.02 7.24 -6.96
C SER A 236 70.32 8.71 -7.28
N GLU A 237 69.42 9.66 -6.98
CA GLU A 237 69.76 11.09 -7.10
C GLU A 237 69.39 11.99 -5.90
N GLU A 238 68.53 11.59 -4.96
CA GLU A 238 68.10 12.51 -3.89
C GLU A 238 68.98 12.58 -2.64
N THR A 239 69.93 11.66 -2.43
CA THR A 239 70.85 11.73 -1.27
C THR A 239 72.09 12.59 -1.50
N SER A 240 72.32 13.13 -2.71
CA SER A 240 73.49 13.97 -3.00
C SER A 240 73.24 15.48 -2.94
N ARG A 241 72.00 15.93 -2.67
CA ARG A 241 71.65 17.36 -2.60
C ARG A 241 71.38 17.92 -1.20
N ALA A 242 71.55 17.14 -0.14
CA ALA A 242 71.32 17.58 1.23
C ALA A 242 72.61 17.90 2.04
N LEU A 243 73.79 17.91 1.41
CA LEU A 243 75.07 18.19 2.09
C LEU A 243 76.03 19.12 1.30
N LEU A 244 75.48 20.18 0.68
CA LEU A 244 76.22 21.39 0.31
C LEU A 244 75.37 22.61 0.60
#